data_AF-A0AB33L1N9-F1
#
_entry.id   AF-A0AB33L1N9-F1
#
_cell.length_a   1.000
_cell.length_b   1.000
_cell.length_c   1.000
_cell.angle_alpha   90.00
_cell.angle_beta   90.00
_cell.angle_gamma   90.00
#
_symmetry.space_group_name_H-M   'P 1'
#
loop_
_entity.id
_entity.type
_entity.pdbx_description
1 polymer ?
#
loop_
_entity_poly.entity_id
_entity_poly.type
_entity_poly.pdbx_seq_one_letter_code
_entity_poly.pdbx_strand_id
1 'polypeptide(L)'
;MINKIIKRNIDNKSIVWFQDNNEYLVVDPLVAEILSLLDQNVDKQEITTQITKQVDITYKEAFNLVIDIETLLISSKETNNKSKVHPVVKPTSFASIKYYKIKDIILKVKYASDIETSLIHPKFAHLETEETKNINHKFEIFSNDNSISLSVDDIVIDTWSLREVHYFQGKFSMELVQKVHKKNEDEWMGVFHASAVSNNNNSILFLGDSGNGKSTSLALLQANGFTCLADDFVPVDNSLNVHSFPSAISIKKNSLETLLPIYPELKTSAEYHFKRLNKIVRYLPTNNHDYSLKLPCKALIFIKYQKNSGLIIDKISNITAFEQLVPDSWLSPISQNAGLFLDWFEKLPCYQLTYSDNQKMITTVKNIFADEL
;
A
#
# COMPACT_ATOMS: atom_id res chain seq x y z
N MET A 1 -19.11 -22.55 -9.59
CA MET A 1 -17.85 -22.37 -8.83
C MET A 1 -18.24 -21.71 -7.53
N ILE A 2 -17.83 -22.31 -6.41
CA ILE A 2 -18.18 -21.90 -5.05
C ILE A 2 -17.46 -20.57 -4.80
N ASN A 3 -18.20 -19.51 -4.41
CA ASN A 3 -17.55 -18.29 -3.95
C ASN A 3 -16.76 -18.70 -2.70
N LYS A 4 -15.52 -18.25 -2.53
CA LYS A 4 -14.83 -18.51 -1.28
C LYS A 4 -14.84 -17.22 -0.51
N ILE A 5 -15.84 -17.06 0.35
CA ILE A 5 -15.83 -15.93 1.27
C ILE A 5 -14.96 -16.26 2.48
N ILE A 6 -14.29 -15.24 3.03
CA ILE A 6 -13.69 -15.31 4.36
C ILE A 6 -14.44 -14.33 5.24
N LYS A 7 -14.97 -14.83 6.35
CA LYS A 7 -15.62 -14.00 7.38
C LYS A 7 -14.73 -13.91 8.60
N ARG A 8 -14.60 -12.70 9.15
CA ARG A 8 -13.97 -12.47 10.45
C ARG A 8 -14.77 -11.44 11.25
N ASN A 9 -15.02 -11.75 12.52
CA ASN A 9 -15.65 -10.79 13.44
C ASN A 9 -14.54 -9.94 14.07
N ILE A 10 -14.67 -8.62 13.99
CA ILE A 10 -13.72 -7.66 14.55
C ILE A 10 -14.53 -6.55 15.24
N ASP A 11 -14.18 -6.27 16.49
CA ASP A 11 -14.94 -5.36 17.36
C ASP A 11 -16.45 -5.75 17.41
N ASN A 12 -17.34 -4.86 16.97
CA ASN A 12 -18.79 -5.08 16.89
C ASN A 12 -19.30 -5.27 15.44
N LYS A 13 -18.40 -5.56 14.50
CA LYS A 13 -18.72 -5.76 13.07
C LYS A 13 -18.10 -7.06 12.55
N SER A 14 -18.41 -7.36 11.30
CA SER A 14 -17.76 -8.45 10.56
C SER A 14 -17.14 -7.90 9.30
N ILE A 15 -15.94 -8.38 8.99
CA ILE A 15 -15.28 -8.17 7.70
C ILE A 15 -15.50 -9.42 6.86
N VAL A 16 -16.02 -9.22 5.65
CA VAL A 16 -16.21 -10.27 4.65
C VAL A 16 -15.30 -9.97 3.47
N TRP A 17 -14.48 -10.94 3.09
CA TRP A 17 -13.66 -10.91 1.89
C TRP A 17 -14.26 -11.78 0.80
N PHE A 18 -14.30 -11.29 -0.43
CA PHE A 18 -14.83 -11.99 -1.60
C PHE A 18 -13.69 -12.36 -2.56
N GLN A 19 -13.51 -13.67 -2.83
CA GLN A 19 -12.41 -14.13 -3.68
C GLN A 19 -12.49 -13.65 -5.13
N ASP A 20 -13.70 -13.57 -5.69
CA ASP A 20 -13.91 -13.32 -7.13
C ASP A 20 -13.40 -11.95 -7.59
N ASN A 21 -13.48 -10.93 -6.71
CA ASN A 21 -13.09 -9.56 -7.00
C ASN A 21 -12.03 -9.00 -6.03
N ASN A 22 -11.61 -9.80 -5.04
CA ASN A 22 -10.66 -9.40 -4.00
C ASN A 22 -11.10 -8.16 -3.20
N GLU A 23 -12.40 -8.02 -2.96
CA GLU A 23 -12.95 -6.92 -2.16
C GLU A 23 -13.17 -7.32 -0.71
N TYR A 24 -13.04 -6.34 0.18
CA TYR A 24 -13.32 -6.47 1.60
C TYR A 24 -14.49 -5.55 1.94
N LEU A 25 -15.47 -6.07 2.67
CA LEU A 25 -16.64 -5.32 3.09
C LEU A 25 -16.80 -5.40 4.61
N VAL A 26 -16.99 -4.24 5.25
CA VAL A 26 -17.38 -4.15 6.66
C VAL A 26 -18.90 -4.15 6.72
N VAL A 27 -19.46 -5.14 7.40
CA VAL A 27 -20.91 -5.33 7.53
C VAL A 27 -21.31 -5.63 8.97
N ASP A 28 -22.61 -5.55 9.21
CA ASP A 28 -23.18 -6.08 10.45
C ASP A 28 -23.01 -7.61 10.54
N PRO A 29 -22.79 -8.19 11.74
CA PRO A 29 -22.61 -9.63 11.88
C PRO A 29 -23.75 -10.47 11.30
N LEU A 30 -25.00 -10.00 11.39
CA LEU A 30 -26.14 -10.68 10.79
C LEU A 30 -26.03 -10.77 9.26
N VAL A 31 -25.58 -9.68 8.63
CA VAL A 31 -25.36 -9.62 7.17
C VAL A 31 -24.25 -10.58 6.76
N ALA A 32 -23.15 -10.64 7.52
CA ALA A 32 -22.06 -11.58 7.25
C ALA A 32 -22.48 -13.05 7.41
N GLU A 33 -23.38 -13.35 8.36
CA GLU A 33 -23.97 -14.67 8.52
C GLU A 33 -24.83 -15.04 7.31
N ILE A 34 -25.73 -14.14 6.87
CA ILE A 34 -26.55 -14.36 5.67
C ILE A 34 -25.67 -14.59 4.44
N LEU A 35 -24.63 -13.76 4.23
CA LEU A 35 -23.67 -13.95 3.13
C LEU A 35 -23.00 -15.33 3.18
N SER A 36 -22.64 -15.82 4.39
CA SER A 36 -22.03 -17.14 4.57
C SER A 36 -22.98 -18.28 4.24
N LEU A 37 -24.24 -18.18 4.63
CA LEU A 37 -25.26 -19.19 4.34
C LEU A 37 -25.60 -19.21 2.85
N LEU A 38 -25.73 -18.04 2.21
CA LEU A 38 -25.95 -17.92 0.77
C LEU A 38 -24.78 -18.51 -0.02
N ASP A 39 -23.54 -18.26 0.40
CA ASP A 39 -22.34 -18.84 -0.22
C ASP A 39 -22.31 -20.38 -0.14
N GLN A 40 -22.78 -20.92 0.98
CA GLN A 40 -22.95 -22.36 1.20
C GLN A 40 -24.14 -22.97 0.44
N ASN A 41 -24.87 -22.17 -0.36
CA ASN A 41 -26.08 -22.56 -1.08
C ASN A 41 -27.22 -23.05 -0.17
N VAL A 42 -27.31 -22.52 1.05
CA VAL A 42 -28.46 -22.77 1.94
C VAL A 42 -29.71 -22.11 1.34
N ASP A 43 -30.85 -22.78 1.43
CA ASP A 43 -32.09 -22.29 0.84
C ASP A 43 -32.54 -20.97 1.50
N LYS A 44 -33.02 -20.01 0.70
CA LYS A 44 -33.39 -18.67 1.19
C LYS A 44 -34.52 -18.71 2.22
N GLN A 45 -35.47 -19.64 2.09
CA GLN A 45 -36.58 -19.80 3.03
C GLN A 45 -36.08 -20.35 4.36
N GLU A 46 -35.10 -21.26 4.31
CA GLU A 46 -34.40 -21.75 5.49
C GLU A 46 -33.63 -20.62 6.18
N ILE A 47 -32.81 -19.86 5.45
CA ILE A 47 -32.09 -18.69 5.99
C ILE A 47 -33.10 -17.73 6.63
N THR A 48 -34.18 -17.40 5.94
CA THR A 48 -35.21 -16.47 6.43
C THR A 48 -35.80 -16.96 7.77
N THR A 49 -36.08 -18.25 7.89
CA THR A 49 -36.60 -18.86 9.13
C THR A 49 -35.58 -18.86 10.26
N GLN A 50 -34.27 -18.91 9.96
CA GLN A 50 -33.22 -18.75 10.97
C GLN A 50 -33.16 -17.29 11.44
N ILE A 51 -33.17 -16.33 10.52
CA ILE A 51 -33.05 -14.90 10.83
C ILE A 51 -34.22 -14.39 11.67
N THR A 52 -35.47 -14.78 11.36
CA THR A 52 -36.64 -14.37 12.16
C THR A 52 -36.63 -14.89 13.60
N LYS A 53 -35.80 -15.87 13.94
CA LYS A 53 -35.60 -16.33 15.32
C LYS A 53 -34.56 -15.51 16.07
N GLN A 54 -33.68 -14.81 15.35
CA GLN A 54 -32.57 -14.04 15.92
C GLN A 54 -32.92 -12.56 16.10
N VAL A 55 -33.78 -12.02 15.23
CA VAL A 55 -34.16 -10.61 15.22
C VAL A 55 -35.68 -10.43 15.14
N ASP A 56 -36.17 -9.38 15.79
CA ASP A 56 -37.60 -9.05 15.88
C ASP A 56 -38.09 -8.34 14.60
N ILE A 57 -38.23 -9.12 13.52
CA ILE A 57 -38.75 -8.68 12.22
C ILE A 57 -39.72 -9.70 11.64
N THR A 58 -40.60 -9.26 10.72
CA THR A 58 -41.52 -10.17 10.04
C THR A 58 -40.78 -11.09 9.05
N TYR A 59 -41.35 -12.26 8.75
CA TYR A 59 -40.82 -13.16 7.73
C TYR A 59 -40.65 -12.49 6.37
N LYS A 60 -41.58 -11.60 6.00
CA LYS A 60 -41.51 -10.87 4.72
C LYS A 60 -40.33 -9.91 4.69
N GLU A 61 -40.06 -9.19 5.78
CA GLU A 61 -38.90 -8.29 5.88
C GLU A 61 -37.59 -9.08 5.87
N ALA A 62 -37.51 -10.17 6.62
CA ALA A 62 -36.35 -11.06 6.61
C ALA A 62 -36.07 -11.64 5.21
N PHE A 63 -37.10 -12.07 4.50
CA PHE A 63 -36.96 -12.63 3.14
C PHE A 63 -36.45 -11.58 2.15
N ASN A 64 -36.97 -10.34 2.23
CA ASN A 64 -36.48 -9.22 1.42
C ASN A 64 -35.02 -8.90 1.72
N LEU A 65 -34.63 -8.87 3.01
CA LEU A 65 -33.24 -8.66 3.41
C LEU A 65 -32.30 -9.72 2.80
N VAL A 66 -32.71 -10.99 2.81
CA VAL A 66 -31.93 -12.08 2.19
C VAL A 66 -31.76 -11.85 0.68
N ILE A 67 -32.81 -11.39 -0.02
CA ILE A 67 -32.75 -11.07 -1.45
C ILE A 67 -31.80 -9.88 -1.72
N ASP A 68 -31.89 -8.82 -0.91
CA ASP A 68 -31.05 -7.64 -1.07
C ASP A 68 -29.56 -8.01 -0.87
N ILE A 69 -29.26 -8.85 0.12
CA ILE A 69 -27.90 -9.34 0.39
C ILE A 69 -27.40 -10.27 -0.73
N GLU A 70 -28.25 -11.14 -1.26
CA GLU A 70 -27.88 -11.95 -2.43
C GLU A 70 -27.55 -11.07 -3.65
N THR A 71 -28.29 -9.98 -3.84
CA THR A 71 -28.02 -9.04 -4.94
C THR A 71 -26.64 -8.40 -4.79
N LEU A 72 -26.22 -8.06 -3.57
CA LEU A 72 -24.85 -7.59 -3.28
C LEU A 72 -23.80 -8.67 -3.60
N LEU A 73 -24.08 -9.93 -3.27
CA LEU A 73 -23.18 -11.05 -3.60
C LEU A 73 -23.07 -11.24 -5.13
N ILE A 74 -24.14 -11.01 -5.89
CA ILE A 74 -24.13 -11.13 -7.35
C ILE A 74 -23.41 -9.95 -8.01
N SER A 75 -23.67 -8.71 -7.58
CA SER A 75 -23.05 -7.52 -8.18
C SER A 75 -21.53 -7.52 -8.03
N SER A 76 -21.02 -8.11 -6.95
CA SER A 76 -19.58 -8.33 -6.73
C SER A 76 -18.92 -9.18 -7.84
N LYS A 77 -19.68 -10.02 -8.56
CA LYS A 77 -19.17 -10.93 -9.61
C LYS A 77 -18.99 -10.25 -10.97
N GLU A 78 -19.71 -9.16 -11.24
CA GLU A 78 -19.79 -8.57 -12.58
C GLU A 78 -18.72 -7.49 -12.87
N THR A 79 -17.93 -7.08 -11.88
CA THR A 79 -17.02 -5.92 -11.98
C THR A 79 -15.72 -6.15 -12.76
N ASN A 80 -15.43 -7.35 -13.27
CA ASN A 80 -14.13 -7.69 -13.88
C ASN A 80 -14.01 -7.54 -15.42
N ASN A 81 -14.95 -6.86 -16.09
CA ASN A 81 -14.83 -6.59 -17.53
C ASN A 81 -14.03 -5.31 -17.83
N LYS A 82 -12.74 -5.26 -17.45
CA LYS A 82 -11.83 -4.25 -18.01
C LYS A 82 -11.43 -4.66 -19.43
N SER A 83 -11.71 -3.81 -20.41
CA SER A 83 -11.25 -4.01 -21.79
C SER A 83 -9.71 -4.06 -21.81
N LYS A 84 -9.14 -5.13 -22.37
CA LYS A 84 -7.69 -5.25 -22.50
C LYS A 84 -7.16 -4.12 -23.38
N VAL A 85 -6.31 -3.28 -22.82
CA VAL A 85 -5.61 -2.22 -23.55
C VAL A 85 -4.65 -2.89 -24.54
N HIS A 86 -4.63 -2.40 -25.78
CA HIS A 86 -3.73 -2.96 -26.79
C HIS A 86 -2.26 -2.74 -26.41
N PRO A 87 -1.38 -3.75 -26.57
CA PRO A 87 0.04 -3.62 -26.28
C PRO A 87 0.67 -2.46 -27.05
N VAL A 88 1.49 -1.66 -26.38
CA VAL A 88 2.32 -0.65 -27.04
C VAL A 88 3.42 -1.37 -27.82
N VAL A 89 3.70 -0.92 -29.05
CA VAL A 89 4.82 -1.46 -29.83
C VAL A 89 6.13 -1.04 -29.18
N LYS A 90 6.97 -2.02 -28.83
CA LYS A 90 8.29 -1.76 -28.24
C LYS A 90 9.15 -0.94 -29.21
N PRO A 91 9.73 0.19 -28.79
CA PRO A 91 10.57 1.01 -29.66
C PRO A 91 11.92 0.34 -29.90
N THR A 92 12.57 0.69 -31.01
CA THR A 92 13.90 0.20 -31.37
C THR A 92 15.03 0.92 -30.62
N SER A 93 14.75 2.10 -30.08
CA SER A 93 15.68 2.92 -29.29
C SER A 93 14.99 3.51 -28.07
N PHE A 94 15.79 3.85 -27.05
CA PHE A 94 15.32 4.41 -25.79
C PHE A 94 16.05 5.73 -25.55
N ALA A 95 15.31 6.79 -25.20
CA ALA A 95 15.87 8.11 -24.99
C ALA A 95 16.77 8.19 -23.75
N SER A 96 16.46 7.40 -22.71
CA SER A 96 17.20 7.39 -21.45
C SER A 96 17.42 5.97 -20.95
N ILE A 97 18.64 5.70 -20.49
CA ILE A 97 19.02 4.43 -19.88
C ILE A 97 19.67 4.77 -18.54
N LYS A 98 19.14 4.18 -17.47
CA LYS A 98 19.61 4.39 -16.10
C LYS A 98 20.01 3.05 -15.50
N TYR A 99 21.02 3.08 -14.64
CA TYR A 99 21.48 1.92 -13.90
C TYR A 99 21.30 2.23 -12.41
N TYR A 100 20.62 1.36 -11.68
CA TYR A 100 20.41 1.50 -10.24
C TYR A 100 21.09 0.37 -9.50
N LYS A 101 21.83 0.68 -8.44
CA LYS A 101 22.46 -0.31 -7.56
C LYS A 101 21.67 -0.42 -6.25
N ILE A 102 21.15 -1.62 -5.98
CA ILE A 102 20.38 -1.93 -4.77
C ILE A 102 21.04 -3.15 -4.15
N LYS A 103 21.84 -2.93 -3.09
CA LYS A 103 22.74 -3.95 -2.53
C LYS A 103 23.66 -4.53 -3.62
N ASP A 104 23.50 -5.80 -3.95
CA ASP A 104 24.29 -6.55 -4.95
C ASP A 104 23.56 -6.67 -6.29
N ILE A 105 22.39 -6.05 -6.42
CA ILE A 105 21.55 -6.09 -7.61
C ILE A 105 21.75 -4.81 -8.41
N ILE A 106 22.04 -4.97 -9.69
CA ILE A 106 22.12 -3.89 -10.66
C ILE A 106 20.93 -4.01 -11.61
N LEU A 107 20.09 -2.98 -11.58
CA LEU A 107 18.90 -2.83 -12.41
C LEU A 107 19.21 -1.89 -13.57
N LYS A 108 19.08 -2.38 -14.81
CA LYS A 108 19.11 -1.53 -15.99
C LYS A 108 17.69 -1.15 -16.37
N VAL A 109 17.37 0.14 -16.32
CA VAL A 109 16.04 0.65 -16.69
C VAL A 109 16.14 1.52 -17.93
N LYS A 110 15.40 1.16 -18.97
CA LYS A 110 15.32 1.94 -20.21
C LYS A 110 13.97 2.62 -20.31
N TYR A 111 14.00 3.91 -20.63
CA TYR A 111 12.84 4.77 -20.77
C TYR A 111 12.73 5.24 -22.21
N ALA A 112 11.58 5.02 -22.84
CA ALA A 112 11.37 5.39 -24.23
C ALA A 112 11.46 6.91 -24.43
N SER A 113 11.00 7.70 -23.45
CA SER A 113 11.06 9.16 -23.45
C SER A 113 11.25 9.74 -22.04
N ASP A 114 11.26 11.07 -21.95
CA ASP A 114 11.28 11.80 -20.68
C ASP A 114 10.01 11.59 -19.84
N ILE A 115 8.88 11.24 -20.49
CA ILE A 115 7.62 10.98 -19.80
C ILE A 115 7.79 9.78 -18.86
N GLU A 116 8.22 8.63 -19.38
CA GLU A 116 8.45 7.43 -18.58
C GLU A 116 9.53 7.64 -17.54
N THR A 117 10.59 8.38 -17.91
CA THR A 117 11.67 8.74 -16.98
C THR A 117 11.11 9.49 -15.77
N SER A 118 10.28 10.52 -16.00
CA SER A 118 9.70 11.36 -14.94
C SER A 118 8.75 10.61 -13.99
N LEU A 119 8.18 9.48 -14.43
CA LEU A 119 7.24 8.68 -13.65
C LEU A 119 7.96 7.78 -12.62
N ILE A 120 9.21 7.40 -12.87
CA ILE A 120 9.93 6.38 -12.09
C ILE A 120 11.23 6.91 -11.52
N HIS A 121 12.12 7.43 -12.38
CA HIS A 121 13.50 7.79 -12.02
C HIS A 121 13.61 8.69 -10.77
N PRO A 122 12.77 9.73 -10.57
CA PRO A 122 12.93 10.63 -9.44
C PRO A 122 12.97 9.94 -8.07
N LYS A 123 12.16 8.89 -7.87
CA LYS A 123 12.11 8.13 -6.60
C LYS A 123 13.39 7.34 -6.31
N PHE A 124 14.12 6.96 -7.36
CA PHE A 124 15.27 6.07 -7.30
C PHE A 124 16.58 6.74 -7.73
N ALA A 125 16.57 8.04 -7.99
CA ALA A 125 17.74 8.78 -8.51
C ALA A 125 18.97 8.65 -7.59
N HIS A 126 18.76 8.57 -6.28
CA HIS A 126 19.83 8.37 -5.29
C HIS A 126 20.55 7.01 -5.40
N LEU A 127 19.99 6.05 -6.14
CA LEU A 127 20.57 4.73 -6.39
C LEU A 127 21.26 4.67 -7.75
N GLU A 128 21.21 5.75 -8.54
CA GLU A 128 21.82 5.78 -9.87
C GLU A 128 23.34 5.56 -9.75
N THR A 129 23.86 4.68 -10.60
CA THR A 129 25.28 4.37 -10.73
C THR A 129 25.72 4.56 -12.18
N GLU A 130 27.03 4.56 -12.41
CA GLU A 130 27.60 4.53 -13.74
C GLU A 130 27.19 3.28 -14.52
N GLU A 131 27.27 3.38 -15.85
CA GLU A 131 27.01 2.25 -16.74
C GLU A 131 27.94 1.07 -16.45
N THR A 132 27.34 -0.12 -16.47
CA THR A 132 28.05 -1.37 -16.16
C THR A 132 27.52 -2.52 -17.01
N LYS A 133 28.42 -3.49 -17.27
CA LYS A 133 28.10 -4.70 -18.01
C LYS A 133 27.43 -5.77 -17.14
N ASN A 134 27.62 -5.71 -15.82
CA ASN A 134 27.02 -6.68 -14.90
C ASN A 134 25.59 -6.24 -14.56
N ILE A 135 24.61 -6.80 -15.25
CA ILE A 135 23.19 -6.44 -15.10
C ILE A 135 22.46 -7.67 -14.58
N ASN A 136 21.75 -7.53 -13.46
CA ASN A 136 20.95 -8.60 -12.89
C ASN A 136 19.55 -8.65 -13.52
N HIS A 137 18.92 -7.48 -13.67
CA HIS A 137 17.56 -7.36 -14.22
C HIS A 137 17.44 -6.17 -15.14
N LYS A 138 16.57 -6.30 -16.14
CA LYS A 138 16.30 -5.26 -17.14
C LYS A 138 14.83 -4.87 -17.13
N PHE A 139 14.56 -3.59 -16.98
CA PHE A 139 13.23 -3.02 -17.06
C PHE A 139 13.17 -2.10 -18.28
N GLU A 140 12.10 -2.18 -19.05
CA GLU A 140 11.89 -1.36 -20.23
C GLU A 140 10.48 -0.77 -20.17
N ILE A 141 10.41 0.55 -20.23
CA ILE A 141 9.16 1.30 -20.11
C ILE A 141 8.99 2.12 -21.37
N PHE A 142 7.85 1.94 -22.02
CA PHE A 142 7.54 2.57 -23.30
C PHE A 142 6.06 2.88 -23.41
N SER A 143 5.74 4.04 -23.99
CA SER A 143 4.37 4.50 -24.17
C SER A 143 4.11 4.98 -25.59
N ASN A 144 2.82 5.11 -25.91
CA ASN A 144 2.30 5.87 -27.04
C ASN A 144 1.32 6.93 -26.52
N ASP A 145 0.54 7.55 -27.40
CA ASP A 145 -0.40 8.63 -27.04
C ASP A 145 -1.47 8.24 -26.00
N ASN A 146 -1.76 6.94 -25.85
CA ASN A 146 -2.88 6.46 -25.04
C ASN A 146 -2.48 5.50 -23.91
N SER A 147 -1.34 4.83 -24.04
CA SER A 147 -1.02 3.66 -23.23
C SER A 147 0.47 3.59 -22.89
N ILE A 148 0.78 2.97 -21.75
CA ILE A 148 2.13 2.73 -21.26
C ILE A 148 2.29 1.24 -20.94
N SER A 149 3.42 0.66 -21.35
CA SER A 149 3.74 -0.74 -21.14
C SER A 149 5.00 -0.88 -20.28
N LEU A 150 5.02 -1.94 -19.48
CA LEU A 150 6.18 -2.37 -18.70
C LEU A 150 6.64 -3.72 -19.22
N SER A 151 7.94 -3.83 -19.52
CA SER A 151 8.61 -5.11 -19.73
C SER A 151 9.70 -5.32 -18.69
N VAL A 152 9.81 -6.55 -18.18
CA VAL A 152 10.85 -6.98 -17.24
C VAL A 152 11.50 -8.23 -17.83
N ASP A 153 12.83 -8.21 -17.91
CA ASP A 153 13.64 -9.32 -18.44
C ASP A 153 13.14 -9.82 -19.81
N ASP A 154 12.85 -8.88 -20.71
CA ASP A 154 12.34 -9.09 -22.09
C ASP A 154 10.91 -9.64 -22.20
N ILE A 155 10.21 -9.81 -21.09
CA ILE A 155 8.79 -10.22 -21.06
C ILE A 155 7.94 -8.98 -20.83
N VAL A 156 6.90 -8.77 -21.64
CA VAL A 156 5.92 -7.70 -21.39
C VAL A 156 5.04 -8.14 -20.23
N ILE A 157 5.08 -7.39 -19.13
CA ILE A 157 4.31 -7.67 -17.92
C ILE A 157 2.85 -7.25 -18.12
N ASP A 158 2.62 -6.00 -18.51
CA ASP A 158 1.29 -5.48 -18.81
C ASP A 158 1.32 -4.13 -19.55
N THR A 159 0.14 -3.64 -19.92
CA THR A 159 -0.09 -2.35 -20.55
C THR A 159 -1.30 -1.65 -19.93
N TRP A 160 -1.14 -0.37 -19.58
CA TRP A 160 -2.19 0.44 -18.95
C TRP A 160 -2.51 1.66 -19.79
N SER A 161 -3.74 2.18 -19.64
CA SER A 161 -4.05 3.52 -20.13
C SER A 161 -3.21 4.56 -19.38
N LEU A 162 -2.79 5.64 -20.05
CA LEU A 162 -2.13 6.77 -19.39
C LEU A 162 -3.02 7.45 -18.32
N ARG A 163 -4.34 7.26 -18.38
CA ARG A 163 -5.29 7.68 -17.32
C ARG A 163 -5.11 6.87 -16.04
N GLU A 164 -4.62 5.65 -16.16
CA GLU A 164 -4.44 4.65 -15.10
C GLU A 164 -2.96 4.46 -14.73
N VAL A 165 -2.09 5.44 -15.03
CA VAL A 165 -0.63 5.35 -14.83
C VAL A 165 -0.17 5.03 -13.40
N HIS A 166 -1.02 5.26 -12.39
CA HIS A 166 -0.72 4.88 -11.01
C HIS A 166 -0.65 3.35 -10.83
N TYR A 167 -1.47 2.59 -11.57
CA TYR A 167 -1.37 1.12 -11.61
C TYR A 167 -0.05 0.66 -12.23
N PHE A 168 0.40 1.32 -13.31
CA PHE A 168 1.75 1.09 -13.87
C PHE A 168 2.85 1.32 -12.82
N GLN A 169 2.81 2.45 -12.10
CA GLN A 169 3.82 2.77 -11.08
C GLN A 169 3.81 1.76 -9.93
N GLY A 170 2.61 1.32 -9.52
CA GLY A 170 2.43 0.24 -8.54
C GLY A 170 3.03 -1.07 -9.04
N LYS A 171 2.74 -1.47 -10.29
CA LYS A 171 3.27 -2.72 -10.87
C LYS A 171 4.78 -2.67 -11.08
N PHE A 172 5.34 -1.53 -11.51
CA PHE A 172 6.79 -1.34 -11.56
C PHE A 172 7.42 -1.57 -10.17
N SER A 173 6.83 -0.99 -9.13
CA SER A 173 7.30 -1.13 -7.75
C SER A 173 7.16 -2.58 -7.24
N MET A 174 6.09 -3.27 -7.62
CA MET A 174 5.89 -4.69 -7.34
C MET A 174 6.95 -5.57 -8.04
N GLU A 175 7.21 -5.37 -9.33
CA GLU A 175 8.27 -6.09 -10.02
C GLU A 175 9.64 -5.82 -9.39
N LEU A 176 9.92 -4.57 -9.01
CA LEU A 176 11.14 -4.20 -8.31
C LEU A 176 11.26 -4.92 -6.96
N VAL A 177 10.20 -4.94 -6.14
CA VAL A 177 10.22 -5.58 -4.81
C VAL A 177 10.44 -7.09 -4.94
N GLN A 178 9.84 -7.72 -5.95
CA GLN A 178 10.03 -9.14 -6.23
C GLN A 178 11.51 -9.45 -6.56
N LYS A 179 12.16 -8.63 -7.39
CA LYS A 179 13.58 -8.82 -7.74
C LYS A 179 14.52 -8.55 -6.56
N VAL A 180 14.28 -7.48 -5.81
CA VAL A 180 15.13 -7.10 -4.66
C VAL A 180 15.11 -8.16 -3.57
N HIS A 181 13.92 -8.68 -3.25
CA HIS A 181 13.71 -9.63 -2.16
C HIS A 181 13.69 -11.10 -2.59
N LYS A 182 13.76 -11.37 -3.90
CA LYS A 182 13.68 -12.71 -4.49
C LYS A 182 12.43 -13.48 -4.05
N LYS A 183 11.30 -12.77 -4.07
CA LYS A 183 9.98 -13.28 -3.70
C LYS A 183 9.02 -13.05 -4.84
N ASN A 184 8.21 -14.05 -5.16
CA ASN A 184 7.16 -13.90 -6.17
C ASN A 184 5.97 -13.12 -5.59
N GLU A 185 5.12 -12.58 -6.46
CA GLU A 185 3.95 -11.77 -6.07
C GLU A 185 2.99 -12.49 -5.09
N ASP A 186 2.84 -13.81 -5.21
CA ASP A 186 2.01 -14.66 -4.35
C ASP A 186 2.57 -14.85 -2.93
N GLU A 187 3.86 -14.57 -2.72
CA GLU A 187 4.48 -14.57 -1.40
C GLU A 187 4.26 -13.27 -0.61
N TRP A 188 3.66 -12.26 -1.23
CA TRP A 188 3.31 -11.00 -0.58
C TRP A 188 1.88 -11.04 -0.06
N MET A 189 1.70 -10.66 1.20
CA MET A 189 0.38 -10.51 1.81
C MET A 189 -0.29 -9.22 1.31
N GLY A 190 0.49 -8.14 1.24
CA GLY A 190 0.02 -6.86 0.77
C GLY A 190 1.12 -5.82 0.67
N VAL A 191 0.77 -4.70 0.07
CA VAL A 191 1.57 -3.48 0.02
C VAL A 191 0.67 -2.34 0.48
N PHE A 192 1.14 -1.61 1.49
CA PHE A 192 0.39 -0.52 2.10
C PHE A 192 0.93 0.83 1.63
N HIS A 193 0.03 1.78 1.31
CA HIS A 193 0.41 3.18 1.08
C HIS A 193 0.76 3.87 2.40
N ALA A 194 1.93 3.55 2.92
CA ALA A 194 2.40 3.99 4.23
C ALA A 194 3.85 4.49 4.17
N SER A 195 4.31 5.03 5.29
CA SER A 195 5.73 5.21 5.60
C SER A 195 6.10 4.22 6.70
N ALA A 196 7.26 3.56 6.63
CA ALA A 196 7.66 2.57 7.63
C ALA A 196 9.01 2.93 8.27
N VAL A 197 9.04 2.94 9.60
CA VAL A 197 10.28 3.09 10.40
C VAL A 197 10.56 1.86 11.23
N SER A 198 11.80 1.73 11.66
CA SER A 198 12.23 0.66 12.54
C SER A 198 13.20 1.12 13.63
N ASN A 199 13.15 0.43 14.77
CA ASN A 199 14.17 0.47 15.82
C ASN A 199 15.16 -0.73 15.74
N ASN A 200 15.29 -1.35 14.56
CA ASN A 200 16.04 -2.57 14.24
C ASN A 200 15.44 -3.90 14.76
N ASN A 201 14.47 -3.87 15.67
CA ASN A 201 13.81 -5.09 16.18
C ASN A 201 12.38 -5.24 15.67
N ASN A 202 11.66 -4.13 15.55
CA ASN A 202 10.29 -4.08 15.04
C ASN A 202 10.14 -2.92 14.06
N SER A 203 9.01 -2.89 13.35
CA SER A 203 8.61 -1.76 12.51
C SER A 203 7.30 -1.14 12.98
N ILE A 204 7.11 0.14 12.66
CA ILE A 204 5.83 0.85 12.79
C ILE A 204 5.49 1.43 11.43
N LEU A 205 4.22 1.29 11.03
CA LEU A 205 3.68 1.85 9.80
C LEU A 205 2.90 3.13 10.13
N PHE A 206 3.20 4.20 9.40
CA PHE A 206 2.48 5.46 9.42
C PHE A 206 1.56 5.56 8.22
N LEU A 207 0.28 5.80 8.51
CA LEU A 207 -0.81 5.90 7.53
C LEU A 207 -1.49 7.26 7.65
N GLY A 208 -2.35 7.59 6.69
CA GLY A 208 -3.13 8.82 6.68
C GLY A 208 -3.08 9.52 5.34
N ASP A 209 -4.01 10.45 5.11
CA ASP A 209 -4.22 11.06 3.81
C ASP A 209 -3.00 11.82 3.26
N SER A 210 -3.01 12.05 1.96
CA SER A 210 -2.01 12.91 1.31
C SER A 210 -2.00 14.31 1.92
N GLY A 211 -0.95 14.62 2.69
CA GLY A 211 -0.79 15.92 3.34
C GLY A 211 -0.75 15.84 4.87
N ASN A 212 -1.14 14.70 5.44
CA ASN A 212 -1.17 14.49 6.88
C ASN A 212 0.20 14.25 7.52
N GLY A 213 1.28 14.29 6.74
CA GLY A 213 2.66 14.33 7.25
C GLY A 213 3.38 12.98 7.33
N LYS A 214 2.93 11.92 6.63
CA LYS A 214 3.60 10.60 6.58
C LYS A 214 5.11 10.72 6.26
N SER A 215 5.46 11.15 5.06
CA SER A 215 6.85 11.31 4.61
C SER A 215 7.64 12.34 5.43
N THR A 216 7.00 13.38 5.94
CA THR A 216 7.64 14.38 6.82
C THR A 216 8.00 13.77 8.17
N SER A 217 7.10 12.99 8.78
CA SER A 217 7.37 12.27 10.02
C SER A 217 8.46 11.23 9.84
N LEU A 218 8.47 10.52 8.70
CA LEU A 218 9.52 9.57 8.33
C LEU A 218 10.90 10.24 8.30
N ALA A 219 11.03 11.41 7.64
CA ALA A 219 12.28 12.16 7.59
C ALA A 219 12.72 12.66 8.99
N LEU A 220 11.79 13.09 9.83
CA LEU A 220 12.07 13.51 11.21
C LEU A 220 12.55 12.32 12.07
N LEU A 221 11.90 11.17 11.97
CA LEU A 221 12.26 9.95 12.70
C LEU A 221 13.62 9.41 12.22
N GLN A 222 13.86 9.41 10.92
CA GLN A 222 15.16 9.08 10.33
C GLN A 222 16.30 9.92 10.94
N ALA A 223 16.10 11.23 11.07
CA ALA A 223 17.09 12.12 11.70
C ALA A 223 17.31 11.87 13.20
N ASN A 224 16.41 11.11 13.84
CA ASN A 224 16.42 10.81 15.27
C ASN A 224 16.77 9.34 15.56
N GLY A 225 17.48 8.69 14.65
CA GLY A 225 18.11 7.37 14.85
C GLY A 225 17.23 6.18 14.47
N PHE A 226 16.02 6.40 13.94
CA PHE A 226 15.20 5.31 13.40
C PHE A 226 15.65 4.94 11.98
N THR A 227 15.56 3.66 11.64
CA THR A 227 15.83 3.16 10.28
C THR A 227 14.59 3.38 9.42
N CYS A 228 14.74 4.08 8.29
CA CYS A 228 13.67 4.24 7.30
C CYS A 228 13.57 2.99 6.42
N LEU A 229 12.53 2.17 6.62
CA LEU A 229 12.34 0.95 5.82
C LEU A 229 11.80 1.26 4.42
N ALA A 230 10.79 2.12 4.33
CA ALA A 230 10.10 2.43 3.09
C ALA A 230 9.27 3.71 3.18
N ASP A 231 9.07 4.39 2.05
CA ASP A 231 8.11 5.48 1.89
C ASP A 231 7.19 5.23 0.69
N ASP A 232 5.92 5.60 0.83
CA ASP A 232 4.79 5.42 -0.11
C ASP A 232 4.45 3.96 -0.51
N PHE A 233 5.36 3.01 -0.38
CA PHE A 233 5.18 1.61 -0.80
C PHE A 233 5.80 0.68 0.24
N VAL A 234 4.99 0.18 1.17
CA VAL A 234 5.45 -0.67 2.28
C VAL A 234 5.02 -2.13 2.05
N PRO A 235 5.93 -2.99 1.57
CA PRO A 235 5.63 -4.39 1.29
C PRO A 235 5.64 -5.25 2.56
N VAL A 236 4.65 -6.13 2.70
CA VAL A 236 4.53 -7.10 3.79
C VAL A 236 4.35 -8.50 3.22
N ASP A 237 5.23 -9.43 3.61
CA ASP A 237 5.19 -10.80 3.13
C ASP A 237 4.17 -11.67 3.88
N ASN A 238 3.88 -12.85 3.34
CA ASN A 238 3.01 -13.84 3.98
C ASN A 238 3.60 -14.47 5.27
N SER A 239 4.85 -14.14 5.62
CA SER A 239 5.46 -14.44 6.91
C SER A 239 5.31 -13.27 7.90
N LEU A 240 4.47 -12.28 7.57
CA LEU A 240 4.10 -11.13 8.38
C LEU A 240 5.25 -10.17 8.69
N ASN A 241 6.26 -10.13 7.84
CA ASN A 241 7.38 -9.20 7.97
C ASN A 241 7.20 -8.01 7.03
N VAL A 242 7.47 -6.81 7.55
CA VAL A 242 7.62 -5.58 6.79
C VAL A 242 9.01 -5.56 6.18
N HIS A 243 9.08 -5.40 4.86
CA HIS A 243 10.34 -5.34 4.12
C HIS A 243 10.69 -3.92 3.73
N SER A 244 11.99 -3.69 3.55
CA SER A 244 12.49 -2.41 3.05
C SER A 244 12.14 -2.22 1.57
N PHE A 245 11.83 -0.99 1.16
CA PHE A 245 11.64 -0.61 -0.24
C PHE A 245 12.55 0.56 -0.59
N PRO A 246 13.29 0.49 -1.71
CA PRO A 246 14.41 1.40 -1.99
C PRO A 246 13.99 2.76 -2.56
N SER A 247 12.76 3.24 -2.33
CA SER A 247 12.38 4.60 -2.71
C SER A 247 12.98 5.63 -1.75
N ALA A 248 13.36 6.78 -2.28
CA ALA A 248 13.63 7.96 -1.46
C ALA A 248 12.32 8.53 -0.88
N ILE A 249 12.45 9.24 0.23
CA ILE A 249 11.34 9.91 0.92
C ILE A 249 10.85 11.09 0.07
N SER A 250 9.55 11.16 -0.17
CA SER A 250 8.94 12.19 -1.02
C SER A 250 8.61 13.46 -0.22
N ILE A 251 9.46 14.48 -0.30
CA ILE A 251 9.31 15.72 0.44
C ILE A 251 8.55 16.76 -0.39
N LYS A 252 7.32 17.06 0.04
CA LYS A 252 6.51 18.12 -0.57
C LYS A 252 7.03 19.51 -0.19
N LYS A 253 6.85 20.48 -1.09
CA LYS A 253 7.24 21.88 -0.89
C LYS A 253 6.81 22.49 0.45
N ASN A 254 5.61 22.17 0.93
CA ASN A 254 5.08 22.69 2.20
C ASN A 254 5.77 22.12 3.46
N SER A 255 6.50 21.01 3.34
CA SER A 255 7.26 20.40 4.44
C SER A 255 8.74 20.80 4.41
N LEU A 256 9.18 21.48 3.36
CA LEU A 256 10.59 21.80 3.12
C LEU A 256 11.16 22.68 4.24
N GLU A 257 10.48 23.76 4.62
CA GLU A 257 10.94 24.69 5.66
C GLU A 257 11.21 23.98 7.00
N THR A 258 10.32 23.07 7.39
CA THR A 258 10.47 22.25 8.62
C THR A 258 11.70 21.35 8.58
N LEU A 259 12.09 20.87 7.39
CA LEU A 259 13.16 19.88 7.22
C LEU A 259 14.52 20.50 6.88
N LEU A 260 14.56 21.71 6.32
CA LEU A 260 15.81 22.38 5.93
C LEU A 260 16.86 22.51 7.05
N PRO A 261 16.50 22.77 8.33
CA PRO A 261 17.49 22.81 9.41
C PRO A 261 18.16 21.45 9.68
N ILE A 262 17.53 20.35 9.27
CA ILE A 262 18.00 18.98 9.48
C ILE A 262 18.69 18.45 8.22
N TYR A 263 18.13 18.76 7.05
CA TYR A 263 18.57 18.32 5.73
C TYR A 263 18.81 19.53 4.83
N PRO A 264 19.90 20.30 5.05
CA PRO A 264 20.19 21.51 4.28
C PRO A 264 20.41 21.23 2.78
N GLU A 265 20.85 20.02 2.41
CA GLU A 265 21.01 19.54 1.04
C GLU A 265 19.71 19.59 0.25
N LEU A 266 18.55 19.50 0.93
CA LEU A 266 17.27 19.66 0.27
C LEU A 266 17.18 20.99 -0.43
N LYS A 267 17.83 22.07 0.06
CA LYS A 267 17.77 23.42 -0.55
C LYS A 267 18.14 23.44 -2.03
N THR A 268 19.11 22.63 -2.43
CA THR A 268 19.67 22.57 -3.79
C THR A 268 19.34 21.26 -4.51
N SER A 269 18.66 20.31 -3.87
CA SER A 269 18.24 19.06 -4.51
C SER A 269 17.30 19.32 -5.69
N ALA A 270 17.31 18.41 -6.67
CA ALA A 270 16.43 18.49 -7.83
C ALA A 270 14.95 18.61 -7.45
N GLU A 271 14.24 19.54 -8.10
CA GLU A 271 12.80 19.70 -7.96
C GLU A 271 12.06 18.99 -9.07
N TYR A 272 11.05 18.21 -8.69
CA TYR A 272 10.20 17.49 -9.62
C TYR A 272 8.78 18.07 -9.60
N HIS A 273 8.34 18.53 -10.77
CA HIS A 273 7.05 19.19 -10.96
C HIS A 273 6.03 18.20 -11.55
N PHE A 274 5.22 17.60 -10.68
CA PHE A 274 4.11 16.74 -11.07
C PHE A 274 2.89 17.58 -11.44
N LYS A 275 2.93 18.20 -12.64
CA LYS A 275 1.91 19.15 -13.12
C LYS A 275 0.47 18.64 -12.99
N ARG A 276 0.21 17.38 -13.36
CA ARG A 276 -1.12 16.75 -13.27
C ARG A 276 -1.67 16.71 -11.84
N LEU A 277 -0.78 16.59 -10.85
CA LEU A 277 -1.15 16.55 -9.43
C LEU A 277 -1.03 17.93 -8.76
N ASN A 278 -0.55 18.95 -9.48
CA ASN A 278 -0.16 20.25 -8.94
C ASN A 278 0.76 20.13 -7.71
N LYS A 279 1.75 19.22 -7.79
CA LYS A 279 2.69 18.91 -6.69
C LYS A 279 4.12 19.20 -7.12
N ILE A 280 4.88 19.83 -6.22
CA ILE A 280 6.33 19.97 -6.32
C ILE A 280 6.94 19.16 -5.18
N VAL A 281 7.85 18.25 -5.53
CA VAL A 281 8.52 17.39 -4.57
C VAL A 281 10.02 17.37 -4.79
N ARG A 282 10.74 17.12 -3.70
CA ARG A 282 12.17 16.82 -3.65
C ARG A 282 12.30 15.43 -3.01
N TYR A 283 13.31 14.67 -3.38
CA TYR A 283 13.53 13.33 -2.85
C TYR A 283 14.70 13.31 -1.88
N LEU A 284 14.46 12.83 -0.66
CA LEU A 284 15.47 12.68 0.38
C LEU A 284 15.86 11.20 0.46
N PRO A 285 17.15 10.84 0.26
CA PRO A 285 17.62 9.46 0.43
C PRO A 285 17.30 8.92 1.84
N THR A 286 17.02 7.62 1.90
CA THR A 286 16.80 6.94 3.18
C THR A 286 18.14 6.66 3.88
N ASN A 287 18.13 6.53 5.21
CA ASN A 287 19.30 6.10 5.98
C ASN A 287 19.49 4.57 6.01
N ASN A 288 18.64 3.83 5.29
CA ASN A 288 18.71 2.38 5.25
C ASN A 288 19.46 1.91 4.01
N HIS A 289 20.57 1.23 4.25
CA HIS A 289 21.39 0.61 3.21
C HIS A 289 21.30 -0.92 3.22
N ASP A 290 20.58 -1.50 4.18
CA ASP A 290 20.32 -2.93 4.27
C ASP A 290 18.89 -3.26 3.82
N TYR A 291 18.75 -3.50 2.52
CA TYR A 291 17.48 -3.94 1.93
C TYR A 291 17.14 -5.40 2.24
N SER A 292 17.95 -6.14 3.02
CA SER A 292 17.58 -7.47 3.52
C SER A 292 16.88 -7.45 4.87
N LEU A 293 16.77 -6.27 5.50
CA LEU A 293 16.04 -6.09 6.74
C LEU A 293 14.54 -6.35 6.52
N LYS A 294 14.03 -7.31 7.29
CA LYS A 294 12.62 -7.67 7.37
C LYS A 294 12.24 -7.83 8.84
N LEU A 295 11.17 -7.16 9.26
CA LEU A 295 10.84 -7.04 10.69
C LEU A 295 9.35 -7.17 10.94
N PRO A 296 8.92 -7.69 12.10
CA PRO A 296 7.51 -7.72 12.46
C PRO A 296 6.97 -6.30 12.65
N CYS A 297 5.72 -6.10 12.24
CA CYS A 297 5.00 -4.86 12.50
C CYS A 297 4.49 -4.83 13.94
N LYS A 298 4.79 -3.76 14.67
CA LYS A 298 4.40 -3.55 16.06
C LYS A 298 3.10 -2.77 16.20
N ALA A 299 2.88 -1.77 15.36
CA ALA A 299 1.69 -0.91 15.43
C ALA A 299 1.42 -0.21 14.10
N LEU A 300 0.16 0.18 13.90
CA LEU A 300 -0.28 1.08 12.86
C LEU A 300 -0.59 2.45 13.47
N ILE A 301 -0.01 3.52 12.93
CA ILE A 301 -0.23 4.89 13.39
C ILE A 301 -0.82 5.71 12.24
N PHE A 302 -2.10 6.07 12.39
CA PHE A 302 -2.79 7.00 11.51
C PHE A 302 -2.40 8.42 11.92
N ILE A 303 -1.44 8.99 11.19
CA ILE A 303 -0.82 10.27 11.55
C ILE A 303 -1.60 11.43 10.91
N LYS A 304 -1.71 12.54 11.65
CA LYS A 304 -2.31 13.79 11.19
C LYS A 304 -1.56 15.00 11.74
N TYR A 305 -0.76 15.64 10.90
CA TYR A 305 -0.22 16.96 11.22
C TYR A 305 -1.34 18.00 11.18
N GLN A 306 -1.55 18.71 12.29
CA GLN A 306 -2.51 19.80 12.39
C GLN A 306 -1.89 20.92 13.21
N LYS A 307 -1.68 22.08 12.59
CA LYS A 307 -1.07 23.26 13.25
C LYS A 307 -1.82 23.59 14.55
N ASN A 308 -1.07 23.88 15.61
CA ASN A 308 -1.57 24.24 16.95
C ASN A 308 -2.42 23.16 17.66
N SER A 309 -2.31 21.89 17.27
CA SER A 309 -3.04 20.79 17.93
C SER A 309 -2.33 20.23 19.17
N GLY A 310 -1.05 20.56 19.39
CA GLY A 310 -0.25 19.96 20.44
C GLY A 310 0.13 18.52 20.09
N LEU A 311 -0.29 17.57 20.93
CA LEU A 311 -0.13 16.13 20.72
C LEU A 311 -1.35 15.44 21.31
N ILE A 312 -2.06 14.68 20.48
CA ILE A 312 -3.20 13.85 20.86
C ILE A 312 -2.95 12.46 20.26
N ILE A 313 -2.99 11.44 21.11
CA ILE A 313 -2.89 10.05 20.68
C ILE A 313 -3.99 9.23 21.34
N ASP A 314 -4.77 8.56 20.50
CA ASP A 314 -5.87 7.71 20.94
C ASP A 314 -5.75 6.34 20.24
N LYS A 315 -6.04 5.28 20.97
CA LYS A 315 -6.27 3.97 20.34
C LYS A 315 -7.59 4.06 19.55
N ILE A 316 -7.57 3.59 18.31
CA ILE A 316 -8.78 3.50 17.48
C ILE A 316 -9.25 2.06 17.37
N SER A 317 -10.53 1.88 17.02
CA SER A 317 -11.07 0.56 16.74
C SER A 317 -10.40 -0.05 15.51
N ASN A 318 -10.34 -1.38 15.47
CA ASN A 318 -9.78 -2.08 14.33
C ASN A 318 -10.65 -1.85 13.09
N ILE A 319 -11.96 -1.69 13.23
CA ILE A 319 -12.86 -1.36 12.11
C ILE A 319 -12.52 0.01 11.51
N THR A 320 -12.37 1.05 12.33
CA THR A 320 -12.02 2.40 11.83
C THR A 320 -10.63 2.42 11.19
N ALA A 321 -9.68 1.64 11.72
CA ALA A 321 -8.37 1.48 11.11
C ALA A 321 -8.46 0.72 9.76
N PHE A 322 -9.31 -0.30 9.66
CA PHE A 322 -9.47 -1.13 8.47
C PHE A 322 -10.02 -0.30 7.30
N GLU A 323 -11.07 0.47 7.55
CA GLU A 323 -11.70 1.36 6.57
C GLU A 323 -10.75 2.44 6.03
N GLN A 324 -9.75 2.84 6.82
CA GLN A 324 -8.71 3.77 6.39
C GLN A 324 -7.54 3.08 5.67
N LEU A 325 -7.22 1.83 6.05
CA LEU A 325 -6.08 1.07 5.52
C LEU A 325 -6.36 0.53 4.12
N VAL A 326 -7.47 -0.20 3.96
CA VAL A 326 -7.73 -1.04 2.79
C VAL A 326 -7.87 -0.27 1.48
N PRO A 327 -8.56 0.89 1.40
CA PRO A 327 -8.77 1.58 0.13
C PRO A 327 -7.49 1.98 -0.61
N ASP A 328 -6.43 2.30 0.14
CA ASP A 328 -5.13 2.72 -0.41
C ASP A 328 -4.08 1.59 -0.38
N SER A 329 -4.52 0.33 -0.31
CA SER A 329 -3.65 -0.85 -0.22
C SER A 329 -3.80 -1.77 -1.41
N TRP A 330 -2.69 -2.39 -1.81
CA TRP A 330 -2.74 -3.61 -2.62
C TRP A 330 -2.75 -4.80 -1.67
N LEU A 331 -3.78 -5.63 -1.74
CA LEU A 331 -3.89 -6.86 -0.93
C LEU A 331 -3.90 -8.06 -1.87
N SER A 332 -3.23 -9.14 -1.46
CA SER A 332 -3.16 -10.36 -2.27
C SER A 332 -4.55 -10.96 -2.51
N PRO A 333 -4.90 -11.32 -3.76
CA PRO A 333 -6.17 -11.98 -4.09
C PRO A 333 -6.20 -13.47 -3.68
N ILE A 334 -5.13 -13.97 -3.08
CA ILE A 334 -5.02 -15.37 -2.67
C ILE A 334 -5.72 -15.54 -1.32
N SER A 335 -6.70 -16.45 -1.26
CA SER A 335 -7.50 -16.73 -0.07
C SER A 335 -6.68 -16.98 1.20
N GLN A 336 -5.55 -17.70 1.09
CA GLN A 336 -4.66 -17.91 2.25
C GLN A 336 -4.07 -16.59 2.76
N ASN A 337 -3.61 -15.72 1.86
CA ASN A 337 -3.03 -14.42 2.22
C ASN A 337 -4.10 -13.46 2.76
N ALA A 338 -5.32 -13.48 2.22
CA ALA A 338 -6.45 -12.72 2.77
C ALA A 338 -6.78 -13.13 4.21
N GLY A 339 -6.80 -14.44 4.50
CA GLY A 339 -6.94 -14.96 5.85
C GLY A 339 -5.83 -14.46 6.79
N LEU A 340 -4.57 -14.59 6.36
CA LEU A 340 -3.38 -14.13 7.08
C LEU A 340 -3.41 -12.62 7.35
N PHE A 341 -3.79 -11.82 6.36
CA PHE A 341 -3.92 -10.37 6.50
C PHE A 341 -4.90 -10.00 7.61
N LEU A 342 -6.08 -10.62 7.62
CA LEU A 342 -7.07 -10.33 8.64
C LEU A 342 -6.60 -10.80 10.04
N ASP A 343 -5.83 -11.90 10.14
CA ASP A 343 -5.24 -12.42 11.41
C ASP A 343 -4.18 -11.49 11.97
N TRP A 344 -3.35 -10.99 11.08
CA TRP A 344 -2.30 -10.04 11.40
C TRP A 344 -2.90 -8.70 11.82
N PHE A 345 -3.82 -8.17 11.03
CA PHE A 345 -4.45 -6.88 11.27
C PHE A 345 -5.22 -6.83 12.59
N GLU A 346 -6.01 -7.87 12.91
CA GLU A 346 -6.79 -7.93 14.15
C GLU A 346 -5.94 -7.79 15.42
N LYS A 347 -4.70 -8.28 15.38
CA LYS A 347 -3.78 -8.28 16.52
C LYS A 347 -2.98 -6.98 16.66
N LEU A 348 -2.95 -6.13 15.63
CA LEU A 348 -2.15 -4.92 15.65
C LEU A 348 -2.82 -3.80 16.44
N PRO A 349 -2.11 -3.18 17.39
CA PRO A 349 -2.60 -1.93 17.96
C PRO A 349 -2.61 -0.84 16.90
N CYS A 350 -3.74 -0.15 16.79
CA CYS A 350 -3.96 0.95 15.87
C CYS A 350 -4.17 2.25 16.66
N TYR A 351 -3.44 3.30 16.30
CA TYR A 351 -3.50 4.60 16.97
C TYR A 351 -3.80 5.72 15.97
N GLN A 352 -4.61 6.69 16.38
CA GLN A 352 -4.71 7.99 15.72
C GLN A 352 -3.76 8.96 16.43
N LEU A 353 -2.81 9.54 15.70
CA LEU A 353 -1.84 10.50 16.22
C LEU A 353 -2.01 11.86 15.55
N THR A 354 -2.60 12.83 16.26
CA THR A 354 -2.69 14.21 15.80
C THR A 354 -1.63 15.06 16.49
N TYR A 355 -0.83 15.81 15.73
CA TYR A 355 0.29 16.54 16.30
C TYR A 355 0.62 17.85 15.58
N SER A 356 1.25 18.77 16.31
CA SER A 356 1.99 19.92 15.78
C SER A 356 3.40 20.07 16.36
N ASP A 357 3.75 19.29 17.39
CA ASP A 357 5.05 19.31 18.05
C ASP A 357 5.87 18.08 17.61
N ASN A 358 6.93 18.33 16.83
CA ASN A 358 7.77 17.29 16.26
C ASN A 358 8.51 16.48 17.33
N GLN A 359 8.98 17.12 18.42
CA GLN A 359 9.74 16.44 19.47
C GLN A 359 8.83 15.52 20.29
N LYS A 360 7.61 15.98 20.59
CA LYS A 360 6.60 15.14 21.23
C LYS A 360 6.21 13.96 20.36
N MET A 361 5.99 14.17 19.05
CA MET A 361 5.69 13.09 18.10
C MET A 361 6.80 12.03 18.09
N ILE A 362 8.07 12.44 17.98
CA ILE A 362 9.22 11.52 18.01
C ILE A 362 9.28 10.73 19.32
N THR A 363 9.05 11.41 20.45
CA THR A 363 9.03 10.78 21.79
C THR A 363 7.90 9.78 21.90
N THR A 364 6.69 10.10 21.44
CA THR A 364 5.55 9.18 21.41
C THR A 364 5.85 7.93 20.59
N VAL A 365 6.50 8.07 19.42
CA VAL A 365 6.92 6.91 18.61
C VAL A 365 7.94 6.05 19.36
N LYS A 366 8.90 6.65 20.09
CA LYS A 366 9.82 5.91 20.97
C LYS A 366 9.07 5.13 22.04
N ASN A 367 8.11 5.75 22.71
CA ASN A 367 7.31 5.10 23.75
C ASN A 367 6.49 3.93 23.19
N ILE A 368 5.91 4.06 21.98
CA ILE A 368 5.21 2.94 21.33
C ILE A 368 6.15 1.78 21.06
N PHE A 369 7.38 2.04 20.59
CA PHE A 369 8.37 0.97 20.43
C PHE A 369 8.77 0.30 21.75
N ALA A 370 8.74 1.04 22.86
CA ALA A 370 9.10 0.57 24.19
C ALA A 370 7.92 -0.03 25.01
N ASP A 371 6.70 -0.01 24.46
CA ASP A 371 5.47 -0.37 25.20
C ASP A 371 5.19 0.54 26.42
N GLU A 372 5.52 1.83 26.29
CA GLU A 372 5.44 2.86 27.34
C GLU A 372 4.41 3.98 27.03
N LEU A 373 3.39 3.67 26.20
CA LEU A 373 2.37 4.64 25.79
C LEU A 373 1.35 4.95 26.90
#